data_AF-A0AA38RMJ6-F1
#
_entry.id   AF-A0AA38RMJ6-F1
#
_cell.length_a   1.000
_cell.length_b   1.000
_cell.length_c   1.000
_cell.angle_alpha   90.00
_cell.angle_beta   90.00
_cell.angle_gamma   90.00
#
_symmetry.space_group_name_H-M   'P 1'
#
loop_
_entity.id
_entity.type
_entity.pdbx_description
1 polymer ?
#
loop_
_entity_poly.entity_id
_entity_poly.type
_entity_poly.pdbx_seq_one_letter_code
_entity_poly.pdbx_strand_id
1 'polypeptide(L)'
;MGNNTSRVTAQDKAILDMKIQRDKLHQYQRRITILTDRETEIAKQLLAQGDKKRALLALRRKKYQESLLAQTDAQLEQLEQLTRNVEFALIQKDVVFGLEQGTKVLKDIHSEMGGLEHVEKLMGETADAIAYQNEVSEMLSGRITNQDEDEVEDELAALEAEVSGAAVLPNVPDTQLPAQQLAADSEPARTKQREEQPMLVS
;
A
#
# COMPACT_ATOMS: atom_id res chain seq x y z
N MET A 1 18.98 -32.61 -23.30
CA MET A 1 19.92 -31.47 -23.17
C MET A 1 19.28 -30.28 -23.86
N GLY A 2 18.77 -29.33 -23.09
CA GLY A 2 17.98 -28.21 -23.60
C GLY A 2 18.88 -27.09 -24.13
N ASN A 3 18.73 -26.75 -25.41
CA ASN A 3 19.31 -25.56 -26.01
C ASN A 3 18.58 -24.31 -25.47
N ASN A 4 18.98 -23.84 -24.30
CA ASN A 4 18.70 -22.46 -23.87
C ASN A 4 19.65 -21.53 -24.61
N THR A 5 19.41 -21.32 -25.90
CA THR A 5 19.96 -20.14 -26.57
C THR A 5 19.16 -18.96 -26.04
N SER A 6 19.83 -18.07 -25.30
CA SER A 6 19.29 -16.79 -24.86
C SER A 6 18.77 -16.02 -26.07
N ARG A 7 17.47 -16.16 -26.40
CA ARG A 7 16.87 -15.45 -27.51
C ARG A 7 16.71 -14.00 -27.09
N VAL A 8 17.70 -13.19 -27.44
CA VAL A 8 17.59 -11.73 -27.42
C VAL A 8 16.28 -11.36 -28.08
N THR A 9 15.37 -10.79 -27.30
CA THR A 9 14.04 -10.41 -27.77
C THR A 9 14.10 -9.09 -28.55
N ALA A 10 13.06 -8.77 -29.32
CA ALA A 10 12.98 -7.47 -30.01
C ALA A 10 13.01 -6.30 -29.00
N GLN A 11 12.47 -6.54 -27.80
CA GLN A 11 12.49 -5.63 -26.66
C GLN A 11 13.91 -5.40 -26.15
N ASP A 12 14.69 -6.47 -25.96
CA ASP A 12 16.08 -6.37 -25.51
C ASP A 12 16.94 -5.58 -26.50
N LYS A 13 16.70 -5.77 -27.81
CA LYS A 13 17.37 -5.00 -28.85
C LYS A 13 17.01 -3.52 -28.79
N ALA A 14 15.73 -3.18 -28.58
CA ALA A 14 15.31 -1.79 -28.43
C ALA A 14 15.91 -1.12 -27.18
N ILE A 15 15.97 -1.85 -26.05
CA ILE A 15 16.61 -1.37 -24.82
C ILE A 15 18.12 -1.15 -25.04
N LEU A 16 18.78 -2.07 -25.75
CA LEU A 16 20.18 -1.92 -26.11
C LEU A 16 20.40 -0.68 -27.00
N ASP A 17 19.58 -0.48 -28.02
CA ASP A 17 19.69 0.66 -28.92
C ASP A 17 19.50 1.99 -28.17
N MET A 18 18.55 2.06 -27.23
CA MET A 18 18.40 3.22 -26.33
C MET A 18 19.65 3.46 -25.48
N LYS A 19 20.19 2.40 -24.85
CA LYS A 19 21.43 2.50 -24.04
C LYS A 19 22.63 2.97 -24.88
N ILE A 20 22.77 2.49 -26.11
CA ILE A 20 23.80 2.94 -27.05
C ILE A 20 23.62 4.42 -27.40
N GLN A 21 22.39 4.87 -27.63
CA GLN A 21 22.09 6.28 -27.90
C GLN A 21 22.45 7.17 -26.71
N ARG A 22 22.10 6.76 -25.48
CA ARG A 22 22.52 7.45 -24.25
C ARG A 22 24.04 7.62 -24.18
N ASP A 23 24.77 6.54 -24.40
CA ASP A 23 26.23 6.56 -24.30
C ASP A 23 26.86 7.46 -25.38
N LYS A 24 26.27 7.50 -26.59
CA LYS A 24 26.66 8.45 -27.65
C LYS A 24 26.39 9.90 -27.25
N LEU A 25 25.25 10.19 -26.63
CA LEU A 25 24.94 11.53 -26.13
C LEU A 25 25.92 11.97 -25.03
N HIS A 26 26.29 11.09 -24.10
CA HIS A 26 27.35 11.39 -23.12
C HIS A 26 28.71 11.67 -23.77
N GLN A 27 29.08 10.91 -24.80
CA GLN A 27 30.32 11.18 -25.55
C GLN A 27 30.27 12.54 -26.25
N TYR A 28 29.12 12.90 -26.82
CA TYR A 28 28.91 14.21 -27.45
C TYR A 28 28.97 15.35 -26.43
N GLN A 29 28.33 15.19 -25.27
CA GLN A 29 28.37 16.12 -24.14
C GLN A 29 29.81 16.41 -23.72
N ARG A 30 30.61 15.37 -23.46
CA ARG A 30 32.05 15.51 -23.10
C ARG A 30 32.84 16.27 -24.17
N ARG A 31 32.57 15.98 -25.45
CA ARG A 31 33.24 16.65 -26.57
C ARG A 31 32.89 18.14 -26.62
N ILE A 32 31.62 18.50 -26.44
CA ILE A 32 31.19 19.90 -26.40
C ILE A 32 31.76 20.62 -25.19
N THR A 33 31.81 20.00 -24.01
CA THR A 33 32.41 20.62 -22.82
C THR A 33 33.86 21.03 -23.08
N ILE A 34 34.67 20.11 -23.64
CA ILE A 34 36.07 20.40 -24.00
C ILE A 34 36.17 21.54 -25.02
N LEU A 35 35.27 21.59 -26.02
CA LEU A 35 35.22 22.68 -27.00
C LEU A 35 34.87 24.02 -26.34
N THR A 36 33.89 24.01 -25.45
CA THR A 36 33.42 25.19 -24.72
C THR A 36 34.55 25.75 -23.85
N ASP A 37 35.28 24.90 -23.14
CA ASP A 37 36.44 25.30 -22.32
C ASP A 37 37.52 25.97 -23.17
N ARG A 38 37.87 25.37 -24.32
CA ARG A 38 38.82 25.94 -25.27
C ARG A 38 38.37 27.29 -25.82
N GLU A 39 37.09 27.45 -26.18
CA GLU A 39 36.56 28.75 -26.63
C GLU A 39 36.62 29.81 -25.53
N THR A 40 36.47 29.39 -24.27
CA THR A 40 36.62 30.26 -23.11
C THR A 40 38.07 30.73 -22.94
N GLU A 41 39.05 29.85 -23.13
CA GLU A 41 40.47 30.20 -23.12
C GLU A 41 40.84 31.15 -24.27
N ILE A 42 40.39 30.85 -25.48
CA ILE A 42 40.61 31.70 -26.66
C ILE A 42 40.01 33.09 -26.44
N ALA A 43 38.80 33.17 -25.88
CA ALA A 43 38.17 34.45 -25.54
C ALA A 43 39.01 35.25 -24.52
N LYS A 44 39.56 34.60 -23.49
CA LYS A 44 40.46 35.24 -22.50
C LYS A 44 41.74 35.75 -23.15
N GLN A 45 42.36 34.96 -24.03
CA GLN A 45 43.58 35.37 -24.75
C GLN A 45 43.34 36.57 -25.67
N LEU A 46 42.23 36.56 -26.43
CA LEU A 46 41.87 37.68 -27.31
C LEU A 46 41.55 38.96 -26.54
N LEU A 47 40.95 38.85 -25.35
CA LEU A 47 40.73 39.99 -24.46
C LEU A 47 42.06 40.57 -23.94
N ALA A 48 43.02 39.71 -23.58
CA ALA A 48 44.36 40.15 -23.15
C ALA A 48 45.13 40.86 -24.28
N GLN A 49 44.89 40.49 -25.53
CA GLN A 49 45.46 41.14 -26.72
C GLN A 49 44.72 42.44 -27.13
N GLY A 50 43.62 42.80 -26.44
CA GLY A 50 42.81 43.98 -26.76
C GLY A 50 41.82 43.79 -27.93
N ASP A 51 41.71 42.58 -28.47
CA ASP A 51 40.98 42.26 -29.70
C ASP A 51 39.48 41.96 -29.43
N LYS A 52 38.75 42.99 -28.96
CA LYS A 52 37.36 42.88 -28.48
C LYS A 52 36.38 42.27 -29.49
N LYS A 53 36.53 42.58 -30.80
CA LYS A 53 35.62 42.05 -31.84
C LYS A 53 35.72 40.53 -31.98
N ARG A 54 36.94 39.99 -31.92
CA ARG A 54 37.19 38.54 -32.02
C ARG A 54 36.79 37.83 -30.73
N ALA A 55 37.05 38.43 -29.57
CA ALA A 55 36.58 37.91 -28.29
C ALA A 55 35.04 37.78 -28.25
N LEU A 56 34.30 38.78 -28.76
CA LEU A 56 32.83 38.70 -28.86
C LEU A 56 32.35 37.56 -29.77
N LEU A 57 33.06 37.29 -30.87
CA LEU A 57 32.72 36.17 -31.75
C LEU A 57 32.93 34.82 -31.05
N ALA A 58 34.04 34.66 -30.32
CA ALA A 58 34.32 33.46 -29.52
C ALA A 58 33.24 33.24 -28.44
N LEU A 59 32.84 34.31 -27.73
CA LEU A 59 31.76 34.22 -26.74
C LEU A 59 30.40 33.87 -27.34
N ARG A 60 30.09 34.32 -28.56
CA ARG A 60 28.86 33.92 -29.26
C ARG A 60 28.87 32.44 -29.63
N ARG A 61 30.01 31.91 -30.09
CA ARG A 61 30.17 30.47 -30.36
C ARG A 61 30.01 29.65 -29.08
N LYS A 62 30.61 30.12 -27.98
CA LYS A 62 30.49 29.49 -26.65
C LYS A 62 29.03 29.39 -26.24
N LYS A 63 28.29 30.51 -26.33
CA LYS A 63 26.86 30.53 -25.98
C LYS A 63 26.02 29.59 -26.85
N TYR A 64 26.34 29.45 -28.13
CA TYR A 64 25.68 28.48 -29.01
C TYR A 64 25.98 27.03 -28.58
N GLN A 65 27.22 26.71 -28.25
CA GLN A 65 27.61 25.39 -27.74
C GLN A 65 26.95 25.07 -26.40
N GLU A 66 26.86 26.04 -25.48
CA GLU A 66 26.11 25.89 -24.23
C GLU A 66 24.62 25.60 -24.47
N SER A 67 24.01 26.26 -25.47
CA SER A 67 22.60 25.97 -25.83
C SER A 67 22.42 24.57 -26.41
N LEU A 68 23.39 24.08 -27.20
CA LEU A 68 23.39 22.70 -27.70
C LEU A 68 23.60 21.69 -26.57
N LEU A 69 24.46 22.02 -25.59
CA LEU A 69 24.67 21.18 -24.41
C LEU A 69 23.39 21.07 -23.60
N ALA A 70 22.71 22.19 -23.33
CA ALA A 70 21.42 22.18 -22.62
C ALA A 70 20.34 21.36 -23.35
N GLN A 71 20.27 21.45 -24.68
CA GLN A 71 19.36 20.61 -25.47
C GLN A 71 19.73 19.13 -25.38
N THR A 72 21.02 18.81 -25.39
CA THR A 72 21.52 17.43 -25.26
C THR A 72 21.18 16.86 -23.90
N ASP A 73 21.33 17.64 -22.82
CA ASP A 73 20.99 17.22 -21.46
C ASP A 73 19.49 16.93 -21.33
N ALA A 74 18.63 17.79 -21.90
CA ALA A 74 17.19 17.56 -21.93
C ALA A 74 16.82 16.28 -22.71
N GLN A 75 17.48 16.02 -23.84
CA GLN A 75 17.28 14.78 -24.60
C GLN A 75 17.75 13.54 -23.83
N LEU A 76 18.85 13.67 -23.08
CA LEU A 76 19.37 12.59 -22.26
C LEU A 76 18.39 12.23 -21.14
N GLU A 77 17.85 13.23 -20.45
CA GLU A 77 16.81 13.04 -19.43
C GLU A 77 15.57 12.34 -20.01
N GLN A 78 15.10 12.78 -21.18
CA GLN A 78 13.98 12.16 -21.89
C GLN A 78 14.25 10.68 -22.20
N LEU A 79 15.46 10.36 -22.66
CA LEU A 79 15.84 9.00 -23.02
C LEU A 79 15.96 8.10 -21.78
N GLU A 80 16.48 8.62 -20.67
CA GLU A 80 16.49 7.90 -19.40
C GLU A 80 15.08 7.65 -18.87
N GLN A 81 14.19 8.65 -18.96
CA GLN A 81 12.78 8.49 -18.59
C GLN A 81 12.10 7.43 -19.44
N LEU A 82 12.32 7.45 -20.76
CA LEU A 82 11.79 6.43 -21.67
C LEU A 82 12.30 5.03 -21.30
N THR A 83 13.59 4.90 -20.97
CA THR A 83 14.18 3.63 -20.56
C THR A 83 13.51 3.10 -19.28
N ARG A 84 13.36 3.95 -18.26
CA ARG A 84 12.65 3.60 -17.01
C ARG A 84 11.20 3.18 -17.27
N ASN A 85 10.50 3.89 -18.15
CA ASN A 85 9.12 3.58 -18.51
C ASN A 85 9.00 2.22 -19.20
N VAL A 86 9.95 1.89 -20.10
CA VAL A 86 9.98 0.59 -20.78
C VAL A 86 10.27 -0.54 -19.80
N GLU A 87 11.24 -0.36 -18.90
CA GLU A 87 11.53 -1.34 -17.84
C GLU A 87 10.32 -1.57 -16.93
N PHE A 88 9.61 -0.50 -16.56
CA PHE A 88 8.37 -0.61 -15.79
C PHE A 88 7.24 -1.31 -16.56
N ALA A 89 7.10 -1.04 -17.86
CA ALA A 89 6.12 -1.72 -18.71
C ALA A 89 6.39 -3.23 -18.84
N LEU A 90 7.67 -3.65 -18.83
CA LEU A 90 8.03 -5.07 -18.79
C LEU A 90 7.56 -5.73 -17.48
N ILE A 91 7.76 -5.06 -16.34
CA ILE A 91 7.27 -5.56 -15.04
C ILE A 91 5.74 -5.63 -15.04
N GLN A 92 5.05 -4.61 -15.55
CA GLN A 92 3.59 -4.61 -15.65
C GLN A 92 3.07 -5.78 -16.48
N LYS A 93 3.72 -6.10 -17.59
CA LYS A 93 3.37 -7.26 -18.42
C LYS A 93 3.41 -8.56 -17.59
N ASP A 94 4.45 -8.75 -16.79
CA ASP A 94 4.61 -9.94 -15.96
C ASP A 94 3.56 -10.00 -14.84
N VAL A 95 3.23 -8.85 -14.23
CA VAL A 95 2.13 -8.76 -13.25
C VAL A 95 0.79 -9.14 -13.88
N VAL A 96 0.48 -8.63 -15.07
CA VAL A 96 -0.76 -8.97 -15.79
C VAL A 96 -0.81 -10.46 -16.10
N PHE A 97 0.31 -11.06 -16.53
CA PHE A 97 0.38 -12.50 -16.78
C PHE A 97 0.18 -13.33 -15.50
N GLY A 98 0.70 -12.86 -14.36
CA GLY A 98 0.44 -13.46 -13.04
C GLY A 98 -1.03 -13.36 -12.63
N LEU A 99 -1.67 -12.21 -12.84
CA LEU A 99 -3.11 -12.02 -12.57
C LEU A 99 -3.97 -12.92 -13.47
N GLU A 100 -3.61 -13.08 -14.73
CA GLU A 100 -4.31 -13.98 -15.66
C GLU A 100 -4.23 -15.44 -15.19
N GLN A 101 -3.05 -15.89 -14.76
CA GLN A 101 -2.88 -17.23 -14.16
C GLN A 101 -3.65 -17.39 -12.86
N GLY A 102 -3.59 -16.42 -11.95
CA GLY A 102 -4.36 -16.45 -10.71
C GLY A 102 -5.87 -16.51 -10.97
N THR A 103 -6.35 -15.78 -11.98
CA THR A 103 -7.76 -15.82 -12.41
C THR A 103 -8.14 -17.18 -12.98
N LYS A 104 -7.26 -17.84 -13.74
CA LYS A 104 -7.49 -19.21 -14.25
C LYS A 104 -7.59 -20.20 -13.09
N VAL A 105 -6.63 -20.19 -12.16
CA VAL A 105 -6.66 -21.05 -10.96
C VAL A 105 -7.92 -20.81 -10.14
N LEU A 106 -8.33 -19.55 -9.96
CA LEU A 106 -9.55 -19.23 -9.22
C LEU A 106 -10.81 -19.78 -9.91
N LYS A 107 -10.86 -19.73 -11.25
CA LYS A 107 -11.96 -20.32 -12.03
C LYS A 107 -11.98 -21.85 -11.92
N ASP A 108 -10.80 -22.48 -11.92
CA ASP A 108 -10.68 -23.93 -11.76
C ASP A 108 -11.17 -24.34 -10.36
N ILE A 109 -10.72 -23.65 -9.31
CA ILE A 109 -11.19 -23.85 -7.92
C ILE A 109 -12.70 -23.64 -7.81
N HIS A 110 -13.23 -22.58 -8.43
CA HIS A 110 -14.67 -22.32 -8.40
C HIS A 110 -15.46 -23.42 -9.12
N SER A 111 -14.91 -23.98 -10.20
CA SER A 111 -15.51 -25.11 -10.92
C SER A 111 -15.46 -26.40 -10.09
N GLU A 112 -14.34 -26.67 -9.40
CA GLU A 112 -14.18 -27.83 -8.50
C GLU A 112 -15.09 -27.76 -7.27
N MET A 113 -15.33 -26.56 -6.72
CA MET A 113 -16.30 -26.34 -5.64
C MET A 113 -17.77 -26.38 -6.12
N GLY A 114 -18.02 -26.78 -7.37
CA GLY A 114 -19.35 -26.98 -7.94
C GLY A 114 -20.00 -25.71 -8.51
N GLY A 115 -19.23 -24.64 -8.67
CA GLY A 115 -19.64 -23.41 -9.35
C GLY A 115 -20.86 -22.73 -8.72
N LEU A 116 -21.59 -21.97 -9.54
CA LEU A 116 -22.82 -21.30 -9.13
C LEU A 116 -23.91 -22.32 -8.75
N GLU A 117 -23.96 -23.46 -9.43
CA GLU A 117 -25.00 -24.48 -9.29
C GLU A 117 -24.93 -25.19 -7.92
N HIS A 118 -23.74 -25.46 -7.41
CA HIS A 118 -23.58 -26.01 -6.06
C HIS A 118 -23.90 -24.98 -4.97
N VAL A 119 -23.56 -23.70 -5.18
CA VAL A 119 -23.94 -22.62 -4.25
C VAL A 119 -25.46 -22.44 -4.22
N GLU A 120 -26.12 -22.43 -5.38
CA GLU A 120 -27.59 -22.37 -5.48
C GLU A 120 -28.26 -23.58 -4.82
N LYS A 121 -27.72 -24.79 -5.05
CA LYS A 121 -28.22 -26.00 -4.40
C LYS A 121 -28.07 -25.95 -2.88
N LEU A 122 -26.92 -25.50 -2.37
CA LEU A 122 -26.66 -25.39 -0.94
C LEU A 122 -27.60 -24.36 -0.28
N MET A 123 -27.86 -23.24 -0.95
CA MET A 123 -28.83 -22.24 -0.48
C MET A 123 -30.26 -22.79 -0.46
N GLY A 124 -30.65 -23.56 -1.48
CA GLY A 124 -31.94 -24.25 -1.53
C GLY A 124 -32.09 -25.27 -0.39
N GLU A 125 -31.10 -26.16 -0.21
CA GLU A 125 -31.09 -27.15 0.87
C GLU A 125 -31.14 -26.48 2.26
N THR A 126 -30.48 -25.33 2.43
CA THR A 126 -30.52 -24.56 3.69
C THR A 126 -31.90 -23.94 3.92
N ALA A 127 -32.52 -23.37 2.87
CA ALA A 127 -33.86 -22.80 2.97
C ALA A 127 -34.90 -23.86 3.30
N ASP A 128 -34.82 -25.04 2.68
CA ASP A 128 -35.69 -26.19 2.94
C ASP A 128 -35.49 -26.72 4.37
N ALA A 129 -34.24 -26.78 4.86
CA ALA A 129 -33.96 -27.18 6.25
C ALA A 129 -34.55 -26.20 7.28
N ILE A 130 -34.50 -24.89 7.01
CA ILE A 130 -35.12 -23.86 7.86
C ILE A 130 -36.65 -23.99 7.81
N ALA A 131 -37.23 -24.22 6.63
CA ALA A 131 -38.67 -24.44 6.50
C ALA A 131 -39.13 -25.68 7.27
N TYR A 132 -38.39 -26.78 7.18
CA TYR A 132 -38.65 -27.99 7.95
C TYR A 132 -38.53 -27.77 9.46
N GLN A 133 -37.49 -27.04 9.91
CA GLN A 133 -37.36 -26.67 11.32
C GLN A 133 -38.56 -25.86 11.81
N ASN A 134 -39.04 -24.91 11.00
CA ASN A 134 -40.20 -24.10 11.33
C ASN A 134 -41.48 -24.95 11.37
N GLU A 135 -41.67 -25.87 10.42
CA GLU A 135 -42.80 -26.81 10.41
C GLU A 135 -42.78 -27.72 11.64
N VAL A 136 -41.61 -28.25 12.02
CA VAL A 136 -41.45 -29.05 13.25
C VAL A 136 -41.76 -28.19 14.49
N SER A 137 -41.31 -26.95 14.52
CA SER A 137 -41.60 -26.02 15.62
C SER A 137 -43.10 -25.69 15.71
N GLU A 138 -43.76 -25.50 14.57
CA GLU A 138 -45.21 -25.25 14.49
C GLU A 138 -46.03 -26.49 14.88
N MET A 139 -45.62 -27.68 14.44
CA MET A 139 -46.22 -28.95 14.87
C MET A 139 -46.05 -29.22 16.36
N LEU A 140 -44.90 -28.87 16.93
CA LEU A 140 -44.63 -29.00 18.36
C LEU A 140 -45.50 -28.00 19.14
N SER A 141 -45.53 -26.73 18.71
CA SER A 141 -46.39 -25.70 19.31
C SER A 141 -47.88 -26.04 19.20
N GLY A 142 -48.34 -26.60 18.08
CA GLY A 142 -49.74 -26.99 17.88
C GLY A 142 -50.17 -28.27 18.62
N ARG A 143 -49.25 -29.01 19.25
CA ARG A 143 -49.54 -30.21 20.04
C ARG A 143 -49.46 -30.01 21.55
N ILE A 144 -48.90 -28.90 22.00
CA ILE A 144 -48.85 -28.54 23.42
C ILE A 144 -50.22 -27.94 23.76
N THR A 145 -50.91 -28.49 24.75
CA THR A 145 -52.16 -27.90 25.23
C THR A 145 -51.85 -26.74 26.16
N ASN A 146 -52.76 -25.77 26.30
CA ASN A 146 -52.55 -24.63 27.22
C ASN A 146 -52.21 -25.10 28.65
N GLN A 147 -52.70 -26.27 29.05
CA GLN A 147 -52.42 -26.87 30.36
C GLN A 147 -50.97 -27.40 30.45
N ASP A 148 -50.43 -27.93 29.36
CA ASP A 148 -49.02 -28.33 29.27
C ASP A 148 -48.10 -27.08 29.18
N GLU A 149 -48.56 -25.98 28.57
CA GLU A 149 -47.84 -24.69 28.61
C GLU A 149 -47.78 -24.12 30.03
N ASP A 150 -48.91 -24.13 30.76
CA ASP A 150 -48.95 -23.69 32.17
C ASP A 150 -48.03 -24.55 33.05
N GLU A 151 -47.96 -25.87 32.84
CA GLU A 151 -47.11 -26.80 33.60
C GLU A 151 -45.61 -26.59 33.28
N VAL A 152 -45.27 -26.27 32.03
CA VAL A 152 -43.91 -25.89 31.61
C VAL A 152 -43.52 -24.51 32.14
N GLU A 153 -44.44 -23.54 32.16
CA GLU A 153 -44.21 -22.22 32.77
C GLU A 153 -44.00 -22.33 34.28
N ASP A 154 -44.74 -23.20 34.97
CA ASP A 154 -44.55 -23.50 36.39
C ASP A 154 -43.19 -24.17 36.65
N GLU A 155 -42.75 -25.13 35.82
CA GLU A 155 -41.41 -25.72 35.91
C GLU A 155 -40.30 -24.70 35.63
N LEU A 156 -40.51 -23.81 34.65
CA LEU A 156 -39.59 -22.72 34.36
C LEU A 156 -39.50 -21.75 35.55
N ALA A 157 -40.63 -21.37 36.15
CA ALA A 157 -40.67 -20.53 37.34
C ALA A 157 -40.00 -21.20 38.55
N ALA A 158 -40.12 -22.52 38.69
CA ALA A 158 -39.43 -23.29 39.73
C ALA A 158 -37.91 -23.31 39.52
N LEU A 159 -37.44 -23.49 38.27
CA LEU A 159 -36.02 -23.42 37.91
C LEU A 159 -35.47 -22.00 38.07
N GLU A 160 -36.23 -20.98 37.67
CA GLU A 160 -35.87 -19.58 37.90
C GLU A 160 -35.81 -19.29 39.39
N ALA A 161 -36.74 -19.79 40.22
CA ALA A 161 -36.72 -19.67 41.67
C ALA A 161 -35.60 -20.49 42.34
N GLU A 162 -35.12 -21.57 41.73
CA GLU A 162 -33.93 -22.30 42.19
C GLU A 162 -32.66 -21.51 41.87
N VAL A 163 -32.58 -20.94 40.67
CA VAL A 163 -31.47 -20.08 40.21
C VAL A 163 -31.44 -18.75 40.97
N SER A 164 -32.60 -18.15 41.28
CA SER A 164 -32.73 -16.86 41.98
C SER A 164 -32.92 -17.01 43.51
N GLY A 165 -33.41 -18.15 43.99
CA GLY A 165 -33.46 -18.53 45.42
C GLY A 165 -32.10 -18.91 46.00
N ALA A 166 -31.09 -19.12 45.14
CA ALA A 166 -29.67 -19.12 45.51
C ALA A 166 -29.06 -17.71 45.62
N ALA A 167 -29.87 -16.64 45.52
CA ALA A 167 -29.42 -15.26 45.69
C ALA A 167 -30.14 -14.55 46.87
N VAL A 168 -30.12 -15.17 48.07
CA VAL A 168 -29.92 -14.34 49.27
C VAL A 168 -28.46 -13.89 49.23
N LEU A 169 -28.19 -12.83 48.47
CA LEU A 169 -26.90 -12.14 48.57
C LEU A 169 -26.79 -11.63 50.01
N PRO A 170 -25.77 -12.06 50.79
CA PRO A 170 -25.58 -11.51 52.12
C PRO A 170 -25.35 -10.00 51.98
N ASN A 171 -26.02 -9.21 52.82
CA ASN A 171 -25.74 -7.79 52.94
C ASN A 171 -24.23 -7.60 53.11
N VAL A 172 -23.62 -6.83 52.21
CA VAL A 172 -22.20 -6.45 52.31
C VAL A 172 -21.98 -5.85 53.69
N PRO A 173 -20.98 -6.30 54.47
CA PRO A 173 -20.74 -5.71 55.79
C PRO A 173 -20.40 -4.23 55.65
N ASP A 174 -21.22 -3.35 56.24
CA ASP A 174 -20.90 -1.95 56.49
C ASP A 174 -19.76 -1.87 57.52
N THR A 175 -18.54 -2.17 57.07
CA THR A 175 -17.33 -1.97 57.87
C THR A 175 -16.60 -0.78 57.27
N GLN A 176 -16.73 0.38 57.93
CA GLN A 176 -15.95 1.57 57.59
C GLN A 176 -14.46 1.22 57.64
N LEU A 177 -13.81 1.27 56.48
CA LEU A 177 -12.37 1.08 56.35
C LEU A 177 -11.64 2.20 57.12
N PRO A 178 -10.66 1.88 57.99
CA PRO A 178 -9.87 2.89 58.67
C PRO A 178 -9.14 3.75 57.64
N ALA A 179 -9.38 5.06 57.69
CA ALA A 179 -8.66 6.06 56.92
C ALA A 179 -7.19 6.08 57.37
N GLN A 180 -6.31 5.41 56.63
CA GLN A 180 -4.88 5.47 56.89
C GLN A 180 -4.29 6.68 56.16
N GLN A 181 -4.01 7.68 56.99
CA GLN A 181 -3.47 8.99 56.64
C GLN A 181 -2.11 8.85 55.95
N LEU A 182 -2.00 9.54 54.81
CA LEU A 182 -0.74 9.86 54.15
C LEU A 182 0.11 10.75 55.07
N ALA A 183 1.26 10.24 55.51
CA ALA A 183 2.40 11.02 55.99
C ALA A 183 3.60 10.58 55.13
N ALA A 184 4.05 11.38 54.17
CA ALA A 184 4.96 12.52 54.29
C ALA A 184 6.42 12.12 54.59
N ASP A 185 7.31 12.73 53.79
CA ASP A 185 8.77 12.73 53.78
C ASP A 185 9.44 11.56 53.02
N SER A 186 10.26 11.76 51.99
CA SER A 186 11.16 12.90 51.72
C SER A 186 11.57 13.00 50.23
N GLU A 187 11.58 14.23 49.72
CA GLU A 187 12.22 14.75 48.49
C GLU A 187 13.75 14.50 48.43
N PRO A 188 14.51 14.77 47.32
CA PRO A 188 14.24 15.82 46.32
C PRO A 188 14.56 15.56 44.82
N ALA A 189 13.90 16.38 44.01
CA ALA A 189 14.36 17.12 42.82
C ALA A 189 15.24 16.42 41.74
N ARG A 190 14.79 16.44 40.48
CA ARG A 190 14.96 17.63 39.61
C ARG A 190 14.29 17.46 38.24
N THR A 191 13.37 18.37 38.00
CA THR A 191 12.77 18.79 36.72
C THR A 191 13.83 19.22 35.70
N LYS A 192 13.55 18.99 34.41
CA LYS A 192 13.70 19.95 33.29
C LYS A 192 13.05 19.31 32.05
N GLN A 193 11.78 19.58 31.80
CA GLN A 193 11.23 20.76 31.11
C GLN A 193 10.84 20.39 29.68
N ARG A 194 9.54 20.13 29.56
CA ARG A 194 8.72 20.29 28.36
C ARG A 194 8.59 21.78 28.11
N GLU A 195 9.00 22.24 26.93
CA GLU A 195 8.38 23.38 26.28
C GLU A 195 7.58 22.82 25.13
N GLU A 196 6.26 22.93 25.19
CA GLU A 196 5.56 23.61 24.12
C GLU A 196 4.19 24.06 24.59
N GLN A 197 3.88 25.23 24.07
CA GLN A 197 3.02 26.27 24.61
C GLN A 197 1.53 25.96 24.44
N PRO A 198 0.68 26.74 25.11
CA PRO A 198 -0.65 26.29 25.45
C PRO A 198 -1.72 26.96 24.58
N MET A 199 -2.95 26.48 24.80
CA MET A 199 -4.12 27.33 25.02
C MET A 199 -4.72 28.05 23.81
N LEU A 200 -5.94 27.64 23.47
CA LEU A 200 -7.21 28.33 23.77
C LEU A 200 -8.21 27.92 22.68
N VAL A 201 -9.22 27.13 23.00
CA VAL A 201 -10.46 27.57 23.66
C VAL A 201 -11.14 28.66 22.83
N SER A 202 -12.16 28.26 22.10
CA SER A 202 -13.55 28.64 22.38
C SER A 202 -14.47 27.60 21.75
#